data_AF-A0AAP3GAF9-F1
#
_entry.id   AF-A0AAP3GAF9-F1
#
_cell.length_a   1.000
_cell.length_b   1.000
_cell.length_c   1.000
_cell.angle_alpha   90.00
_cell.angle_beta   90.00
_cell.angle_gamma   90.00
#
_symmetry.space_group_name_H-M   'P 1'
#
loop_
_entity.id
_entity.type
_entity.pdbx_description
1 polymer ?
#
loop_
_entity_poly.entity_id
_entity_poly.type
_entity_poly.pdbx_seq_one_letter_code
_entity_poly.pdbx_strand_id
1 'polypeptide(L)'
;WERVPFICFKYNDEEIPLIKFIQSLIYDYDYRKSDNANNLEDVPNSIYVLRDYDGTNLGEFRHNLAAYRAVKVTGEGGVETISLPIDTEAFKTHMEMNRKDIYEFGRGVDTQASNFGNDPSGIALKFLYADLDMDANMIETEFQASMEHLRWFIDQHISNTGGGDFSNETVEFIFNRDILINETDAITNAKDSVGIISDETIVA
;
A
#
# COMPACT_ATOMS: atom_id res chain seq x y z
N TRP A 1 -31.69 14.47 -25.50
CA TRP A 1 -30.62 13.47 -25.59
C TRP A 1 -31.22 12.11 -25.94
N GLU A 2 -30.53 11.32 -26.76
CA GLU A 2 -30.95 9.98 -27.20
C GLU A 2 -30.31 8.82 -26.41
N ARG A 3 -29.23 9.09 -25.66
CA ARG A 3 -28.54 8.11 -24.80
C ARG A 3 -28.96 8.27 -23.34
N VAL A 4 -28.82 7.18 -22.58
CA VAL A 4 -29.02 7.16 -21.13
C VAL A 4 -28.02 8.12 -20.44
N PRO A 5 -28.46 9.06 -19.58
CA PRO A 5 -27.63 10.13 -19.04
C PRO A 5 -26.72 9.68 -17.88
N PHE A 6 -26.10 8.51 -18.02
CA PHE A 6 -25.11 7.98 -17.09
C PHE A 6 -23.87 7.59 -17.88
N ILE A 7 -22.71 8.03 -17.39
CA ILE A 7 -21.40 7.72 -17.95
C ILE A 7 -20.65 6.95 -16.87
N CYS A 8 -20.31 5.70 -17.16
CA CYS A 8 -19.58 4.85 -16.25
C CYS A 8 -18.09 5.04 -16.48
N PHE A 9 -17.35 5.40 -15.44
CA PHE A 9 -15.88 5.35 -15.42
C PHE A 9 -15.48 4.07 -14.73
N LYS A 10 -15.04 3.09 -15.53
CA LYS A 10 -14.65 1.78 -15.03
C LYS A 10 -13.20 1.80 -14.59
N TYR A 11 -12.91 1.08 -13.51
CA TYR A 11 -11.53 0.88 -13.08
C TYR A 11 -10.77 -0.07 -14.02
N ASN A 12 -11.43 -1.16 -14.43
CA ASN A 12 -10.99 -2.13 -15.41
C ASN A 12 -12.21 -2.69 -16.15
N ASP A 13 -11.97 -3.54 -17.14
CA ASP A 13 -12.98 -4.22 -17.95
C ASP A 13 -13.98 -5.05 -17.12
N GLU A 14 -13.51 -5.65 -16.02
CA GLU A 14 -14.31 -6.44 -15.08
C GLU A 14 -15.09 -5.60 -14.05
N GLU A 15 -14.86 -4.29 -13.97
CA GLU A 15 -15.41 -3.38 -12.95
C GLU A 15 -15.11 -3.81 -11.49
N ILE A 16 -14.01 -4.55 -11.28
CA ILE A 16 -13.60 -5.03 -9.97
C ILE A 16 -12.56 -4.07 -9.38
N PRO A 17 -12.84 -3.42 -8.24
CA PRO A 17 -11.91 -2.46 -7.66
C PRO A 17 -10.68 -3.14 -7.06
N LEU A 18 -9.53 -2.47 -7.13
CA LEU A 18 -8.24 -2.95 -6.62
C LEU A 18 -8.31 -3.52 -5.18
N ILE A 19 -9.10 -2.88 -4.32
CA ILE A 19 -9.27 -3.29 -2.92
C ILE A 19 -9.68 -4.76 -2.78
N LYS A 20 -10.42 -5.33 -3.74
CA LYS A 20 -10.84 -6.73 -3.71
C LYS A 20 -9.67 -7.71 -3.73
N PHE A 21 -8.53 -7.33 -4.31
CA PHE A 21 -7.34 -8.17 -4.40
C PHE A 21 -6.45 -8.10 -3.16
N ILE A 22 -6.44 -6.95 -2.46
CA ILE A 22 -5.53 -6.71 -1.33
C ILE A 22 -6.22 -6.67 0.05
N GLN A 23 -7.55 -6.66 0.10
CA GLN A 23 -8.31 -6.51 1.35
C GLN A 23 -7.96 -7.57 2.41
N SER A 24 -7.80 -8.84 2.00
CA SER A 24 -7.44 -9.92 2.92
C SER A 24 -6.04 -9.73 3.51
N LEU A 25 -5.09 -9.24 2.70
CA LEU A 25 -3.72 -8.96 3.11
C LEU A 25 -3.66 -7.80 4.11
N ILE A 26 -4.38 -6.72 3.82
CA ILE A 26 -4.52 -5.56 4.73
C ILE A 26 -5.14 -6.00 6.06
N TYR A 27 -6.20 -6.81 6.02
CA TYR A 27 -6.83 -7.31 7.25
C TYR A 27 -5.91 -8.19 8.08
N ASP A 28 -5.15 -9.09 7.47
CA ASP A 28 -4.15 -9.86 8.21
C ASP A 28 -3.06 -8.95 8.78
N TYR A 29 -2.57 -7.98 8.01
CA TYR A 29 -1.57 -7.02 8.46
C TYR A 29 -2.03 -6.26 9.72
N ASP A 30 -3.23 -5.66 9.65
CA ASP A 30 -3.79 -4.88 10.75
C ASP A 30 -4.07 -5.73 11.98
N TYR A 31 -4.62 -6.94 11.77
CA TYR A 31 -4.94 -7.86 12.85
C TYR A 31 -3.67 -8.30 13.60
N ARG A 32 -2.64 -8.73 12.86
CA ARG A 32 -1.37 -9.20 13.43
C ARG A 32 -0.62 -8.08 14.13
N LYS A 33 -0.60 -6.89 13.55
CA LYS A 33 0.04 -5.72 14.14
C LYS A 33 -0.63 -5.31 15.45
N SER A 34 -1.96 -5.34 15.49
CA SER A 34 -2.74 -5.06 16.70
C SER A 34 -2.50 -6.12 17.79
N ASP A 35 -2.52 -7.39 17.42
CA ASP A 35 -2.24 -8.50 18.34
C ASP A 35 -0.81 -8.40 18.92
N ASN A 36 0.18 -8.09 18.09
CA ASN A 36 1.55 -7.88 18.55
C ASN A 36 1.68 -6.67 19.49
N ALA A 37 0.94 -5.58 19.25
CA ALA A 37 0.93 -4.44 20.17
C ALA A 37 0.36 -4.84 21.55
N ASN A 38 -0.75 -5.57 21.57
CA ASN A 38 -1.31 -6.11 22.81
C ASN A 38 -0.30 -7.02 23.52
N ASN A 39 0.32 -7.94 22.77
CA ASN A 39 1.33 -8.86 23.33
C ASN A 39 2.53 -8.11 23.94
N LEU A 40 2.97 -7.00 23.34
CA LEU A 40 4.04 -6.15 23.87
C LEU A 40 3.62 -5.39 25.14
N GLU A 41 2.36 -4.96 25.24
CA GLU A 41 1.81 -4.38 26.47
C GLU A 41 1.64 -5.43 27.57
N ASP A 42 1.26 -6.66 27.20
CA ASP A 42 1.00 -7.79 28.09
C ASP A 42 2.25 -8.58 28.50
N VAL A 43 3.46 -8.21 28.06
CA VAL A 43 4.73 -8.86 28.47
C VAL A 43 4.93 -8.99 30.00
N PRO A 44 4.38 -8.13 30.89
CA PRO A 44 4.43 -8.39 32.33
C PRO A 44 3.41 -9.43 32.84
N ASN A 45 2.42 -9.85 32.04
CA ASN A 45 1.38 -10.83 32.43
C ASN A 45 1.80 -12.28 32.15
N SER A 46 3.04 -12.62 32.49
CA SER A 46 3.47 -14.01 32.50
C SER A 46 2.61 -14.84 33.47
N ILE A 47 2.22 -16.05 33.10
CA ILE A 47 1.40 -16.90 33.95
C ILE A 47 2.27 -17.37 35.12
N TYR A 48 1.93 -16.94 36.34
CA TYR A 48 2.61 -17.37 37.56
C TYR A 48 2.00 -18.65 38.10
N VAL A 49 2.83 -19.70 38.20
CA VAL A 49 2.52 -20.96 38.86
C VAL A 49 3.10 -20.91 40.27
N LEU A 50 2.22 -20.92 41.27
CA LEU A 50 2.59 -20.84 42.69
C LEU A 50 2.65 -22.25 43.30
N ARG A 51 3.79 -22.59 43.91
CA ARG A 51 3.96 -23.81 44.74
C ARG A 51 4.20 -23.40 46.19
N ASP A 52 3.44 -23.96 47.12
CA ASP A 52 3.51 -23.71 48.57
C ASP A 52 3.59 -22.21 48.95
N TYR A 53 2.70 -21.41 48.36
CA TYR A 53 2.56 -19.98 48.64
C TYR A 53 1.99 -19.75 50.05
N ASP A 54 2.63 -18.86 50.81
CA ASP A 54 2.31 -18.60 52.23
C ASP A 54 1.14 -17.61 52.43
N GLY A 55 0.58 -17.07 51.35
CA GLY A 55 -0.53 -16.11 51.38
C GLY A 55 -1.90 -16.74 51.16
N THR A 56 -2.96 -15.99 51.46
CA THR A 56 -4.32 -16.54 51.48
C THR A 56 -5.07 -16.42 50.16
N ASN A 57 -4.75 -15.46 49.29
CA ASN A 57 -5.40 -15.32 47.98
C ASN A 57 -4.50 -14.72 46.89
N LEU A 58 -4.91 -14.89 45.62
CA LEU A 58 -4.19 -14.42 44.43
C LEU A 58 -4.14 -12.88 44.31
N GLY A 59 -5.08 -12.16 44.92
CA GLY A 59 -5.10 -10.70 44.93
C GLY A 59 -4.00 -10.11 45.83
N GLU A 60 -3.79 -10.72 46.99
CA GLU A 60 -2.70 -10.43 47.93
C GLU A 60 -1.35 -10.73 47.27
N PHE A 61 -1.26 -11.84 46.52
CA PHE A 61 -0.09 -12.15 45.70
C PHE A 61 0.20 -11.06 44.66
N ARG A 62 -0.79 -10.67 43.83
CA ARG A 62 -0.61 -9.62 42.82
C ARG A 62 -0.24 -8.27 43.46
N HIS A 63 -0.87 -7.92 44.57
CA HIS A 63 -0.57 -6.69 45.30
C HIS A 63 0.86 -6.69 45.85
N ASN A 64 1.28 -7.78 46.50
CA ASN A 64 2.62 -7.90 47.07
C ASN A 64 3.71 -7.94 45.99
N LEU A 65 3.44 -8.61 44.85
CA LEU A 65 4.33 -8.60 43.71
C LEU A 65 4.50 -7.19 43.13
N ALA A 66 3.41 -6.42 43.01
CA ALA A 66 3.45 -5.05 42.49
C ALA A 66 4.11 -4.06 43.47
N ALA A 67 3.79 -4.14 44.76
CA ALA A 67 4.23 -3.20 45.78
C ALA A 67 5.67 -3.47 46.27
N TYR A 68 6.02 -4.75 46.46
CA TYR A 68 7.27 -5.15 47.11
C TYR A 68 8.22 -5.88 46.17
N ARG A 69 7.77 -6.30 44.98
CA ARG A 69 8.55 -7.12 44.03
C ARG A 69 9.13 -8.40 44.65
N ALA A 70 8.48 -8.93 45.69
CA ALA A 70 8.91 -10.11 46.43
C ALA A 70 7.69 -10.97 46.81
N VAL A 71 7.89 -12.28 46.88
CA VAL A 71 6.84 -13.25 47.18
C VAL A 71 7.30 -14.14 48.31
N LYS A 72 6.45 -14.31 49.32
CA LYS A 72 6.72 -15.19 50.46
C LYS A 72 6.25 -16.61 50.14
N VAL A 73 7.15 -17.57 50.27
CA VAL A 73 6.88 -19.00 50.04
C VAL A 73 7.31 -19.80 51.28
N THR A 74 6.68 -20.96 51.48
CA THR A 74 6.97 -21.89 52.60
C THR A 74 7.56 -23.20 52.10
N GLY A 75 8.40 -23.86 52.92
CA GLY A 75 8.96 -25.17 52.59
C GLY A 75 9.86 -25.15 51.35
N GLU A 76 9.66 -26.09 50.44
CA GLU A 76 10.27 -26.10 49.08
C GLU A 76 9.42 -25.34 48.05
N GLY A 77 8.64 -24.35 48.50
CA GLY A 77 7.79 -23.52 47.66
C GLY A 77 8.55 -22.64 46.69
N GLY A 78 7.87 -22.22 45.62
CA GLY A 78 8.48 -21.46 44.54
C GLY A 78 7.43 -20.80 43.65
N VAL A 79 7.87 -19.77 42.91
CA VAL A 79 7.10 -19.14 41.85
C VAL A 79 7.75 -19.51 40.54
N GLU A 80 7.07 -20.31 39.74
CA GLU A 80 7.48 -20.58 38.36
C GLU A 80 6.72 -19.65 37.43
N THR A 81 7.43 -19.08 36.48
CA THR A 81 6.83 -18.24 35.46
C THR A 81 6.75 -19.02 34.16
N ILE A 82 5.54 -19.26 33.68
CA ILE A 82 5.32 -19.75 32.32
C ILE A 82 5.21 -18.52 31.43
N SER A 83 6.29 -18.19 30.73
CA SER A 83 6.23 -17.28 29.59
C SER A 83 5.98 -18.11 28.32
N LEU A 84 4.98 -17.75 27.53
CA LEU A 84 4.92 -18.18 26.14
C LEU A 84 5.99 -17.36 25.38
N PRO A 85 7.05 -17.99 24.85
CA PRO A 85 8.02 -17.26 24.05
C PRO A 85 7.30 -16.77 22.78
N ILE A 86 7.24 -15.45 22.62
CA ILE A 86 6.77 -14.86 21.36
C ILE A 86 7.85 -15.10 20.33
N ASP A 87 7.52 -15.80 19.24
CA ASP A 87 8.40 -15.97 18.09
C ASP A 87 8.40 -14.67 17.27
N THR A 88 9.30 -13.77 17.66
CA THR A 88 9.46 -12.45 17.04
C THR A 88 10.02 -12.54 15.62
N GLU A 89 10.78 -13.59 15.31
CA GLU A 89 11.34 -13.82 13.98
C GLU A 89 10.25 -14.23 13.00
N ALA A 90 9.43 -15.23 13.35
CA ALA A 90 8.29 -15.64 12.54
C ALA A 90 7.31 -14.48 12.31
N PHE A 91 7.02 -13.68 13.34
CA PHE A 91 6.17 -12.50 13.20
C PHE A 91 6.75 -11.48 12.21
N LYS A 92 8.05 -11.15 12.36
CA LYS A 92 8.73 -10.20 11.50
C LYS A 92 8.73 -10.67 10.04
N THR A 93 9.11 -11.92 9.79
CA THR A 93 9.14 -12.50 8.44
C THR A 93 7.75 -12.50 7.81
N HIS A 94 6.71 -12.88 8.56
CA HIS A 94 5.33 -12.84 8.06
C HIS A 94 4.88 -11.41 7.71
N MET A 95 5.20 -10.42 8.55
CA MET A 95 4.89 -9.01 8.28
C MET A 95 5.65 -8.43 7.08
N GLU A 96 6.91 -8.81 6.90
CA GLU A 96 7.70 -8.40 5.74
C GLU A 96 7.14 -9.01 4.45
N MET A 97 6.79 -10.31 4.47
CA MET A 97 6.16 -11.00 3.34
C MET A 97 4.79 -10.40 3.01
N ASN A 98 3.90 -10.25 4.00
CA ASN A 98 2.57 -9.68 3.78
C ASN A 98 2.66 -8.25 3.23
N ARG A 99 3.56 -7.41 3.77
CA ARG A 99 3.80 -6.07 3.20
C ARG A 99 4.22 -6.16 1.74
N LYS A 100 5.15 -7.06 1.39
CA LYS A 100 5.59 -7.25 0.00
C LYS A 100 4.42 -7.66 -0.91
N ASP A 101 3.61 -8.63 -0.48
CA ASP A 101 2.45 -9.11 -1.22
C ASP A 101 1.44 -7.97 -1.45
N ILE A 102 1.22 -7.09 -0.46
CA ILE A 102 0.34 -5.91 -0.62
C ILE A 102 0.83 -4.99 -1.74
N TYR A 103 2.14 -4.74 -1.84
CA TYR A 103 2.68 -3.90 -2.92
C TYR A 103 2.58 -4.59 -4.29
N GLU A 104 2.88 -5.89 -4.35
CA GLU A 104 2.86 -6.68 -5.59
C GLU A 104 1.42 -6.82 -6.14
N PHE A 105 0.45 -7.22 -5.32
CA PHE A 105 -0.95 -7.33 -5.74
C PHE A 105 -1.67 -5.99 -5.80
N GLY A 106 -1.22 -5.01 -5.03
CA GLY A 106 -1.76 -3.64 -5.02
C GLY A 106 -1.17 -2.75 -6.10
N ARG A 107 -0.23 -3.24 -6.92
CA ARG A 107 0.48 -2.47 -7.95
C ARG A 107 1.06 -1.16 -7.38
N GLY A 108 1.53 -1.23 -6.14
CA GLY A 108 2.06 -0.09 -5.41
C GLY A 108 3.56 0.09 -5.66
N VAL A 109 4.04 1.31 -5.51
CA VAL A 109 5.47 1.63 -5.56
C VAL A 109 6.07 1.56 -4.15
N ASP A 110 6.94 0.59 -3.90
CA ASP A 110 7.65 0.46 -2.61
C ASP A 110 8.92 1.32 -2.55
N THR A 111 8.80 2.53 -2.01
CA THR A 111 9.92 3.48 -1.84
C THR A 111 10.85 3.15 -0.68
N GLN A 112 10.48 2.19 0.17
CA GLN A 112 11.27 1.80 1.35
C GLN A 112 12.16 0.58 1.07
N ALA A 113 12.05 -0.02 -0.12
CA ALA A 113 12.90 -1.14 -0.51
C ALA A 113 14.37 -0.70 -0.46
N SER A 114 15.11 -1.26 0.50
CA SER A 114 16.52 -1.01 0.81
C SER A 114 17.50 -1.31 -0.34
N ASN A 115 16.99 -1.72 -1.50
CA ASN A 115 17.74 -2.05 -2.69
C ASN A 115 17.97 -0.85 -3.62
N PHE A 116 17.27 0.27 -3.41
CA PHE A 116 17.53 1.51 -4.14
C PHE A 116 18.58 2.30 -3.36
N GLY A 117 19.86 2.16 -3.74
CA GLY A 117 20.94 2.98 -3.21
C GLY A 117 20.71 4.48 -3.43
N ASN A 118 21.61 5.33 -2.93
CA ASN A 118 21.45 6.79 -2.95
C ASN A 118 21.22 7.41 -4.34
N ASP A 119 21.55 6.71 -5.42
CA ASP A 119 21.32 7.13 -6.82
C ASP A 119 20.69 5.98 -7.64
N PRO A 120 19.35 5.83 -7.65
CA PRO A 120 18.71 4.84 -8.51
C PRO A 120 18.87 5.23 -9.99
N SER A 121 19.34 4.28 -10.80
CA SER A 121 19.45 4.48 -12.25
C SER A 121 18.07 4.63 -12.89
N GLY A 122 17.99 5.32 -14.04
CA GLY A 122 16.71 5.46 -14.76
C GLY A 122 16.04 4.13 -15.11
N ILE A 123 16.80 3.05 -15.32
CA ILE A 123 16.27 1.70 -15.54
C ILE A 123 15.64 1.13 -14.26
N ALA A 124 16.28 1.31 -13.11
CA ALA A 124 15.77 0.84 -11.83
C ALA A 124 14.44 1.54 -11.45
N LEU A 125 14.34 2.86 -11.73
CA LEU A 125 13.09 3.60 -11.55
C LEU A 125 11.97 3.09 -12.46
N LYS A 126 12.27 2.76 -13.73
CA LYS A 126 11.27 2.15 -14.64
C LYS A 126 10.77 0.80 -14.12
N PHE A 127 11.65 -0.05 -13.61
CA PHE A 127 11.24 -1.32 -13.00
C PHE A 127 10.39 -1.10 -11.73
N LEU A 128 10.73 -0.10 -10.91
CA LEU A 128 9.99 0.22 -9.70
C LEU A 128 8.54 0.64 -9.98
N TYR A 129 8.32 1.38 -11.07
CA TYR A 129 7.00 1.87 -11.46
C TYR A 129 6.25 0.92 -12.41
N ALA A 130 6.83 -0.23 -12.80
CA ALA A 130 6.28 -1.07 -13.87
C ALA A 130 4.85 -1.55 -13.59
N ASP A 131 4.58 -2.04 -12.38
CA ASP A 131 3.25 -2.55 -12.03
C ASP A 131 2.21 -1.42 -11.94
N LEU A 132 2.60 -0.27 -11.37
CA LEU A 132 1.74 0.91 -11.30
C LEU A 132 1.45 1.47 -12.70
N ASP A 133 2.44 1.50 -13.58
CA ASP A 133 2.29 1.94 -14.97
C ASP A 133 1.33 0.99 -15.72
N MET A 134 1.46 -0.32 -15.51
CA MET A 134 0.52 -1.30 -16.04
C MET A 134 -0.91 -1.04 -15.53
N ASP A 135 -1.10 -0.64 -14.27
CA ASP A 135 -2.42 -0.27 -13.75
C ASP A 135 -2.98 0.98 -14.41
N ALA A 136 -2.17 2.03 -14.48
CA ALA A 136 -2.52 3.28 -15.11
C ALA A 136 -2.90 3.09 -16.58
N ASN A 137 -2.19 2.23 -17.32
CA ASN A 137 -2.53 1.88 -18.71
C ASN A 137 -3.94 1.28 -18.84
N MET A 138 -4.34 0.39 -17.93
CA MET A 138 -5.66 -0.25 -17.97
C MET A 138 -6.76 0.77 -17.63
N ILE A 139 -6.56 1.58 -16.58
CA ILE A 139 -7.49 2.65 -16.20
C ILE A 139 -7.64 3.66 -17.33
N GLU A 140 -6.53 4.08 -17.94
CA GLU A 140 -6.51 5.03 -19.04
C GLU A 140 -7.33 4.52 -20.23
N THR A 141 -7.21 3.24 -20.59
CA THR A 141 -7.98 2.63 -21.67
C THR A 141 -9.49 2.74 -21.43
N GLU A 142 -9.95 2.38 -20.23
CA GLU A 142 -11.36 2.49 -19.86
C GLU A 142 -11.83 3.94 -19.75
N PHE A 143 -10.96 4.83 -19.28
CA PHE A 143 -11.25 6.25 -19.15
C PHE A 143 -11.32 6.94 -20.50
N GLN A 144 -10.48 6.57 -21.48
CA GLN A 144 -10.57 7.08 -22.85
C GLN A 144 -11.95 6.77 -23.45
N ALA A 145 -12.41 5.52 -23.35
CA ALA A 145 -13.76 5.15 -23.79
C ALA A 145 -14.85 5.97 -23.06
N SER A 146 -14.73 6.12 -21.74
CA SER A 146 -15.65 6.90 -20.92
C SER A 146 -15.68 8.38 -21.31
N MET A 147 -14.53 8.95 -21.67
CA MET A 147 -14.38 10.34 -22.12
C MET A 147 -15.00 10.56 -23.51
N GLU A 148 -14.95 9.58 -24.41
CA GLU A 148 -15.69 9.63 -25.68
C GLU A 148 -17.20 9.68 -25.46
N HIS A 149 -17.71 8.89 -24.50
CA HIS A 149 -19.11 8.95 -24.10
C HIS A 149 -19.47 10.32 -23.52
N LEU A 150 -18.63 10.87 -22.65
CA LEU A 150 -18.81 12.21 -22.10
C LEU A 150 -18.80 13.29 -23.17
N ARG A 151 -17.86 13.23 -24.11
CA ARG A 151 -17.77 14.14 -25.26
C ARG A 151 -19.09 14.19 -26.01
N TRP A 152 -19.69 13.03 -26.30
CA TRP A 152 -20.98 12.99 -26.98
C TRP A 152 -22.05 13.79 -26.23
N PHE A 153 -22.13 13.69 -24.90
CA PHE A 153 -23.09 14.47 -24.11
C PHE A 153 -22.80 15.97 -24.16
N ILE A 154 -21.53 16.36 -24.13
CA ILE A 154 -21.09 17.75 -24.25
C ILE A 154 -21.51 18.32 -25.61
N ASP A 155 -21.20 17.63 -26.71
CA ASP A 155 -21.52 18.06 -28.07
C ASP A 155 -23.05 18.21 -28.26
N GLN A 156 -23.82 17.24 -27.74
CA GLN A 156 -25.27 17.31 -27.77
C GLN A 156 -25.81 18.47 -26.94
N HIS A 157 -25.22 18.77 -25.79
CA HIS A 157 -25.63 19.92 -24.98
C HIS A 157 -25.35 21.24 -25.70
N ILE A 158 -24.17 21.39 -26.31
CA ILE A 158 -23.79 22.59 -27.06
C ILE A 158 -24.72 22.81 -28.27
N SER A 159 -25.00 21.74 -29.02
CA SER A 159 -25.92 21.79 -30.16
C SER A 159 -27.34 22.21 -29.73
N ASN A 160 -27.86 21.62 -28.65
CA ASN A 160 -29.20 21.95 -28.13
C ASN A 160 -29.31 23.37 -27.56
N THR A 161 -28.21 23.97 -27.11
CA THR A 161 -28.17 25.35 -26.60
C THR A 161 -27.86 26.39 -27.68
N GLY A 162 -27.70 25.96 -28.94
CA GLY A 162 -27.46 26.84 -30.09
C GLY A 162 -25.99 27.25 -30.28
N GLY A 163 -25.05 26.58 -29.60
CA GLY A 163 -23.61 26.86 -29.72
C GLY A 163 -22.93 26.29 -30.96
N GLY A 164 -23.63 25.48 -31.76
CA GLY A 164 -23.11 24.82 -32.96
C GLY A 164 -23.02 23.29 -32.83
N ASP A 165 -22.75 22.61 -33.94
CA ASP A 165 -22.54 21.16 -33.99
C ASP A 165 -21.05 20.85 -34.11
N PHE A 166 -20.50 20.20 -33.08
CA PHE A 166 -19.08 19.82 -32.97
C PHE A 166 -18.88 18.30 -33.05
N SER A 167 -19.91 17.55 -33.43
CA SER A 167 -19.85 16.08 -33.47
C SER A 167 -18.75 15.53 -34.39
N ASN A 168 -18.41 16.24 -35.46
CA ASN A 168 -17.38 15.86 -36.43
C ASN A 168 -15.96 16.34 -36.09
N GLU A 169 -15.79 17.10 -35.01
CA GLU A 169 -14.46 17.54 -34.59
C GLU A 169 -13.67 16.39 -33.96
N THR A 170 -12.39 16.30 -34.25
CA THR A 170 -11.50 15.32 -33.62
C THR A 170 -11.01 15.91 -32.29
N VAL A 171 -11.32 15.24 -31.19
CA VAL A 171 -10.81 15.58 -29.86
C VAL A 171 -9.98 14.42 -29.35
N GLU A 172 -8.73 14.70 -28.97
CA GLU A 172 -7.82 13.74 -28.35
C GLU A 172 -7.70 14.04 -26.85
N PHE A 173 -7.87 13.02 -26.02
CA PHE A 173 -7.69 13.12 -24.58
C PHE A 173 -6.31 12.60 -24.20
N ILE A 174 -5.45 13.47 -23.68
CA ILE A 174 -4.08 13.14 -23.28
C ILE A 174 -4.01 12.95 -21.77
N PHE A 175 -3.58 11.78 -21.33
CA PHE A 175 -3.35 11.46 -19.92
C PHE A 175 -1.85 11.54 -19.62
N ASN A 176 -1.48 12.42 -18.69
CA ASN A 176 -0.09 12.58 -18.28
C ASN A 176 0.19 11.76 -17.02
N ARG A 177 1.33 11.06 -17.00
CA ARG A 177 1.81 10.31 -15.83
C ARG A 177 2.98 11.03 -15.21
N ASP A 178 2.94 11.19 -13.89
CA ASP A 178 4.04 11.75 -13.12
C ASP A 178 4.83 10.59 -12.50
N ILE A 179 6.08 10.42 -12.95
CA ILE A 179 6.98 9.36 -12.48
C ILE A 179 8.31 9.97 -12.06
N LEU A 180 8.93 9.39 -11.04
CA LEU A 180 10.28 9.78 -10.66
C LEU A 180 11.26 9.42 -11.78
N ILE A 181 12.02 10.41 -12.24
CA ILE A 181 13.08 10.25 -13.23
C ILE A 181 14.44 10.64 -12.65
N ASN A 182 15.50 10.00 -13.14
CA ASN A 182 16.85 10.44 -12.88
C ASN A 182 17.19 11.57 -13.88
N GLU A 183 17.06 12.82 -13.43
CA GLU A 183 17.30 14.00 -14.27
C GLU A 183 18.75 14.06 -14.79
N THR A 184 19.72 13.56 -14.01
CA THR A 184 21.13 13.55 -14.43
C THR A 184 21.34 12.62 -15.63
N ASP A 185 20.78 11.41 -15.57
CA ASP A 185 20.80 10.45 -16.68
C ASP A 185 20.08 11.04 -17.90
N ALA A 186 18.90 11.65 -17.70
CA ALA A 186 18.12 12.25 -18.77
C ALA A 186 18.88 13.38 -19.49
N ILE A 187 19.49 14.31 -18.74
CA ILE A 187 20.28 15.42 -19.28
C ILE A 187 21.53 14.90 -20.02
N THR A 188 22.18 13.85 -19.50
CA THR A 188 23.37 13.27 -20.13
C THR A 188 23.00 12.60 -21.46
N ASN A 189 21.94 11.78 -21.47
CA ASN A 189 21.43 11.14 -22.68
C ASN A 189 20.98 12.16 -23.73
N ALA A 190 20.35 13.27 -23.30
CA ALA A 190 19.96 14.37 -24.18
C ALA A 190 21.18 15.01 -24.87
N LYS A 191 22.25 15.29 -24.12
CA LYS A 191 23.51 15.82 -24.68
C LYS A 191 24.17 14.86 -25.66
N ASP A 192 24.19 13.57 -25.34
CA ASP A 192 24.78 12.54 -26.21
C ASP A 192 23.96 12.28 -27.48
N SER A 193 22.68 12.67 -27.47
CA SER A 193 21.77 12.55 -28.61
C SER A 193 21.84 13.73 -29.60
N VAL A 194 22.54 14.82 -29.24
CA VAL A 194 22.72 15.98 -30.11
C VAL A 194 23.46 15.58 -31.39
N GLY A 195 22.85 15.85 -32.55
CA GLY A 195 23.37 15.47 -33.85
C GLY A 195 22.99 14.07 -34.33
N ILE A 196 22.26 13.29 -33.51
CA ILE A 196 21.66 12.00 -33.87
C ILE A 196 20.15 12.17 -34.13
N ILE A 197 19.47 12.90 -33.25
CA ILE A 197 18.04 13.24 -33.35
C ILE A 197 17.85 14.76 -33.38
N SER A 198 16.63 15.20 -33.73
CA SER A 198 16.33 16.62 -33.86
C SER A 198 16.33 17.34 -32.50
N ASP A 199 16.77 18.60 -32.48
CA ASP A 199 16.80 19.41 -31.26
C ASP A 199 15.39 19.60 -30.66
N GLU A 200 14.35 19.62 -31.51
CA GLU A 200 12.96 19.69 -31.05
C GLU A 200 12.55 18.43 -30.27
N THR A 201 13.01 17.25 -30.69
CA THR A 201 12.77 15.97 -29.99
C THR A 201 13.59 15.84 -28.70
N ILE A 202 14.73 16.52 -28.58
CA ILE A 202 15.58 16.49 -27.37
C ILE A 202 14.99 17.35 -26.25
N VAL A 203 14.29 18.43 -26.62
CA VAL A 203 13.69 19.39 -25.67
C VAL A 203 12.27 19.01 -25.28
N ALA A 204 11.55 18.28 -26.14
CA ALA A 204 10.22 17.73 -25.90
C ALA A 204 10.24 16.58 -24.88
#